data_AF-A0A7X4DIC0-F1
#
_entry.id   AF-A0A7X4DIC0-F1
#
_cell.length_a   1.000
_cell.length_b   1.000
_cell.length_c   1.000
_cell.angle_alpha   90.00
_cell.angle_beta   90.00
_cell.angle_gamma   90.00
#
_symmetry.space_group_name_H-M   'P 1'
#
loop_
_entity.id
_entity.type
_entity.pdbx_description
1 polymer ?
#
loop_
_entity_poly.entity_id
_entity_poly.type
_entity_poly.pdbx_seq_one_letter_code
_entity_poly.pdbx_strand_id
1 'polypeptide(L)' 'MGASFDGAIEFAQDLIRIPSLPGEEEELTRRVVAEMEALGYDEVRTDELGSVIGVVRGEGDGGSVML' A
#
# COMPACT_ATOMS: atom_id res chain seq x y z
N MET A 1 -5.17 -10.35 9.72
CA MET A 1 -4.42 -11.38 8.99
C MET A 1 -3.07 -10.73 8.73
N GLY A 2 -1.98 -11.26 9.29
CA GLY A 2 -0.68 -10.57 9.29
C GLY A 2 0.09 -10.80 7.98
N ALA A 3 1.20 -10.06 7.80
CA ALA A 3 2.10 -10.25 6.67
C ALA A 3 2.60 -11.71 6.61
N SER A 4 2.52 -12.32 5.44
CA SER A 4 3.02 -13.68 5.16
C SER A 4 3.52 -13.77 3.72
N PHE A 5 4.34 -14.77 3.41
CA PHE A 5 4.86 -14.97 2.06
C PHE A 5 3.74 -15.29 1.06
N ASP A 6 2.80 -16.16 1.43
CA ASP A 6 1.65 -16.48 0.60
C ASP A 6 0.76 -15.26 0.39
N GLY A 7 0.52 -14.46 1.44
CA GLY A 7 -0.21 -13.18 1.32
C GLY A 7 0.48 -12.18 0.39
N ALA A 8 1.83 -12.11 0.41
CA ALA A 8 2.57 -11.28 -0.54
C ALA A 8 2.42 -11.76 -1.99
N ILE A 9 2.35 -13.07 -2.21
CA ILE A 9 2.08 -13.64 -3.54
C ILE A 9 0.67 -13.29 -3.99
N GLU A 10 -0.34 -13.47 -3.13
CA GLU A 10 -1.73 -13.14 -3.44
C GLU A 10 -1.89 -11.65 -3.77
N PHE A 11 -1.32 -10.77 -2.93
CA PHE A 11 -1.33 -9.33 -3.17
C PHE A 11 -0.65 -8.96 -4.50
N ALA A 12 0.53 -9.49 -4.78
CA ALA A 12 1.23 -9.23 -6.05
C ALA A 12 0.41 -9.72 -7.26
N GLN A 13 -0.24 -10.88 -7.16
CA GLN A 13 -1.12 -11.37 -8.22
C GLN A 13 -2.34 -10.47 -8.42
N ASP A 14 -2.95 -9.97 -7.35
CA ASP A 14 -4.06 -9.01 -7.44
C ASP A 14 -3.64 -7.75 -8.20
N LEU A 15 -2.49 -7.17 -7.85
CA LEU A 15 -1.97 -5.97 -8.52
C LEU A 15 -1.72 -6.21 -10.02
N ILE A 16 -1.16 -7.36 -10.39
CA ILE A 16 -0.92 -7.71 -11.80
C ILE A 16 -2.22 -7.84 -12.61
N ARG A 17 -3.31 -8.31 -11.97
CA ARG A 17 -4.61 -8.51 -12.64
C ARG A 17 -5.37 -7.21 -12.85
N ILE A 18 -5.08 -6.16 -12.08
CA ILE A 18 -5.73 -4.86 -12.21
C ILE A 18 -5.07 -4.09 -13.35
N PRO A 19 -5.79 -3.75 -14.43
CA PRO A 19 -5.27 -2.86 -15.46
C PRO A 19 -4.97 -1.48 -14.85
N SER A 20 -3.79 -0.94 -15.13
CA SER A 20 -3.34 0.37 -14.62
C SER A 20 -2.64 1.15 -15.74
N LEU A 21 -3.36 1.41 -16.83
CA LEU A 21 -2.87 2.28 -17.89
C LEU A 21 -2.71 3.72 -17.35
N PRO A 22 -1.88 4.57 -17.98
CA PRO A 22 -1.71 5.95 -17.53
C PRO A 22 -3.07 6.67 -17.39
N GLY A 23 -3.41 7.09 -16.17
CA GLY A 23 -4.68 7.73 -15.83
C GLY A 23 -5.84 6.79 -15.46
N GLU A 24 -5.59 5.48 -15.38
CA GLU A 24 -6.53 4.44 -14.96
C GLU A 24 -6.06 3.71 -13.68
N GLU A 25 -5.17 4.32 -12.90
CA GLU A 25 -4.56 3.65 -11.73
C GLU A 25 -5.51 3.52 -10.52
N GLU A 26 -6.69 4.15 -10.55
CA GLU A 26 -7.57 4.30 -9.37
C GLU A 26 -7.90 2.96 -8.67
N GLU A 27 -8.21 1.92 -9.44
CA GLU A 27 -8.53 0.61 -8.87
C GLU A 27 -7.31 -0.06 -8.22
N LEU A 28 -6.14 0.10 -8.84
CA LEU A 28 -4.87 -0.40 -8.29
C LEU A 28 -4.54 0.35 -6.98
N THR A 29 -4.66 1.67 -6.99
CA THR A 29 -4.48 2.53 -5.81
C THR A 29 -5.40 2.08 -4.66
N ARG A 30 -6.70 1.84 -4.91
CA ARG A 30 -7.62 1.33 -3.89
C ARG A 30 -7.20 -0.02 -3.33
N ARG A 31 -6.74 -0.95 -4.18
CA ARG A 31 -6.27 -2.27 -3.73
C ARG A 31 -5.04 -2.16 -2.81
N VAL A 32 -4.12 -1.23 -3.10
CA VAL A 32 -2.95 -0.95 -2.25
C VAL A 32 -3.37 -0.33 -0.92
N VAL A 33 -4.27 0.66 -0.93
CA VAL A 33 -4.81 1.28 0.30
C VAL A 33 -5.42 0.23 1.21
N ALA A 34 -6.29 -0.63 0.67
CA ALA A 34 -6.93 -1.70 1.43
C ALA A 34 -5.92 -2.69 2.04
N GLU A 35 -4.82 -3.01 1.33
CA GLU A 35 -3.76 -3.86 1.88
C GLU A 35 -3.04 -3.19 3.05
N MET A 36 -2.68 -1.91 2.92
CA MET A 36 -1.99 -1.16 3.97
C MET A 36 -2.85 -1.02 5.23
N GLU A 37 -4.15 -0.76 5.07
CA GLU A 37 -5.11 -0.73 6.18
C GLU A 37 -5.22 -2.12 6.86
N ALA A 38 -5.30 -3.19 6.07
CA ALA A 38 -5.37 -4.56 6.59
C ALA A 38 -4.09 -4.99 7.33
N LEU A 39 -2.94 -4.48 6.90
CA LEU A 39 -1.63 -4.68 7.56
C LEU A 39 -1.46 -3.83 8.83
N GLY A 40 -2.35 -2.87 9.07
CA GLY A 40 -2.36 -2.05 10.29
C GLY A 40 -1.42 -0.85 10.25
N TYR A 41 -1.24 -0.23 9.09
CA TYR A 41 -0.56 1.06 8.99
C TYR A 41 -1.30 2.14 9.79
N ASP A 42 -0.56 3.08 10.41
CA ASP A 42 -1.12 4.14 11.25
C ASP A 42 -1.88 5.20 10.45
N GLU A 43 -1.40 5.47 9.23
CA GLU A 43 -2.00 6.41 8.29
C GLU A 43 -1.81 5.87 6.88
N VAL A 44 -2.86 5.94 6.07
CA VAL A 44 -2.84 5.62 4.65
C VAL A 44 -3.54 6.74 3.91
N ARG A 45 -2.88 7.29 2.89
CA ARG A 45 -3.41 8.40 2.10
C ARG A 45 -3.02 8.28 0.64
N THR A 46 -3.79 8.93 -0.22
CA THR A 46 -3.51 9.07 -1.65
C THR A 46 -3.34 10.55 -1.99
N ASP A 47 -2.36 10.88 -2.83
CA ASP A 47 -2.21 12.24 -3.34
C ASP A 47 -3.07 12.49 -4.61
N GLU A 48 -3.07 13.73 -5.09
CA GLU A 48 -3.83 14.13 -6.29
C GLU A 48 -3.32 13.46 -7.59
N LEU A 49 -2.12 12.87 -7.56
CA LEU A 49 -1.49 12.19 -8.69
C LEU A 49 -1.68 10.66 -8.63
N GLY A 50 -2.39 10.14 -7.63
CA GLY A 50 -2.70 8.71 -7.49
C GLY A 50 -1.67 7.90 -6.70
N SER A 51 -0.64 8.55 -6.14
CA SER A 51 0.37 7.87 -5.31
C SER A 51 -0.21 7.48 -3.95
N VAL A 52 0.03 6.24 -3.51
CA VAL A 52 -0.35 5.77 -2.17
C VAL A 52 0.81 5.92 -1.21
N ILE A 53 0.57 6.55 -0.06
CA ILE A 53 1.55 6.76 1.00
C ILE A 53 1.01 6.12 2.28
N GLY A 54 1.74 5.14 2.81
CA GLY A 54 1.50 4.54 4.11
C GLY A 54 2.54 5.00 5.14
N VAL A 55 2.10 5.27 6.37
CA VAL A 55 2.97 5.64 7.50
C VAL A 55 2.84 4.60 8.61
N VAL A 56 3.98 4.17 9.15
CA VAL A 56 4.08 3.42 10.40
C VAL A 56 4.90 4.26 11.38
N ARG A 57 4.36 4.52 12.56
CA ARG A 57 5.02 5.29 13.62
C ARG A 57 6.01 4.38 14.36
N GLY A 58 7.29 4.69 14.24
CA GLY A 58 8.32 4.06 15.06
C GLY A 58 8.20 4.49 16.53
N GLU A 59 8.62 3.61 17.43
CA GLU A 59 8.65 3.88 18.88
C GLU A 59 9.96 4.54 19.36
N GLY A 60 10.96 4.66 18.48
CA GLY A 60 12.27 5.24 18.79
C GLY A 60 12.38 6.72 18.46
N ASP A 61 13.56 7.27 18.75
CA ASP A 61 13.98 8.66 18.55
C ASP A 61 14.80 8.88 17.26
N GLY A 62 14.88 7.86 16.41
CA GLY A 62 15.52 7.93 15.09
C GLY A 62 14.73 8.76 14.08
N GLY A 63 15.41 9.22 13.02
CA GLY A 63 14.77 9.90 11.90
C GLY A 63 13.86 8.98 11.08
N SER A 64 12.87 9.56 10.39
CA SER A 64 12.01 8.82 9.47
C SER A 64 12.80 8.27 8.27
N VAL A 65 12.40 7.09 7.79
CA VAL A 65 12.96 6.43 6.60
C VAL A 65 11.83 6.23 5.59
N MET A 66 12.13 6.40 4.31
CA MET A 66 11.21 6.16 3.19
C MET A 66 11.81 5.05 2.30
N LEU A 67 10.98 4.10 1.88
CA LEU A 67 11.34 2.98 1.00
C LEU A 67 10.87 3.25 -0.43
#